data_AF-A0A212UHF1-F1
#
_entry.id   AF-A0A212UHF1-F1
#
_cell.length_a   1.000
_cell.length_b   1.000
_cell.length_c   1.000
_cell.angle_alpha   90.00
_cell.angle_beta   90.00
_cell.angle_gamma   90.00
#
_symmetry.space_group_name_H-M   'P 1'
#
loop_
_entity.id
_entity.type
_entity.pdbx_description
1 polymer ?
#
loop_
_entity_poly.entity_id
_entity_poly.type
_entity_poly.pdbx_seq_one_letter_code
_entity_poly.pdbx_strand_id
1 'polypeptide(L)' 'MSTPIKRARARKPSEPAAPALSHAEQLEALHAREEGKTVMYHQDAWGHIETRFVRTQNVKVWEAKGFIVR' A
#
# COMPACT_ATOMS: atom_id res chain seq x y z
N MET A 1 -11.58 -14.77 -48.91
CA MET A 1 -11.73 -13.44 -48.28
C MET A 1 -12.04 -13.66 -46.80
N SER A 2 -11.08 -13.44 -45.89
CA SER A 2 -11.20 -13.76 -44.46
C SER A 2 -11.55 -12.50 -43.67
N THR A 3 -12.68 -12.46 -42.97
CA THR A 3 -13.08 -11.32 -42.15
C THR A 3 -12.48 -11.43 -40.73
N PRO A 4 -11.91 -10.35 -40.16
CA PRO A 4 -11.34 -10.38 -38.82
C PRO A 4 -12.45 -10.21 -37.78
N ILE A 5 -12.76 -11.28 -37.05
CA ILE A 5 -13.67 -11.24 -35.90
C ILE A 5 -12.93 -10.56 -34.73
N LYS A 6 -13.18 -9.26 -34.52
CA LYS A 6 -12.68 -8.54 -33.34
C LYS A 6 -13.34 -9.14 -32.09
N ARG A 7 -12.59 -9.90 -31.29
CA ARG A 7 -13.03 -10.36 -29.96
C ARG A 7 -13.36 -9.15 -29.10
N ALA A 8 -14.61 -9.01 -28.69
CA ALA A 8 -15.04 -8.01 -27.73
C ALA A 8 -14.32 -8.25 -26.40
N ARG A 9 -13.59 -7.24 -25.90
CA ARG A 9 -12.91 -7.30 -24.60
C ARG A 9 -13.98 -7.24 -23.52
N ALA A 10 -14.13 -8.30 -22.74
CA ALA A 10 -15.01 -8.31 -21.58
C ALA A 10 -14.61 -7.14 -20.65
N ARG A 11 -15.54 -6.21 -20.40
CA ARG A 11 -15.30 -5.12 -19.46
C ARG A 11 -15.26 -5.70 -18.06
N LYS A 12 -14.21 -5.38 -17.30
CA LYS A 12 -14.15 -5.73 -15.88
C LYS A 12 -15.38 -5.13 -15.18
N PRO A 13 -16.04 -5.87 -14.28
CA PRO A 13 -17.13 -5.30 -13.49
C PRO A 13 -16.61 -4.07 -12.75
N SER A 14 -17.40 -3.00 -12.76
CA SER A 14 -17.11 -1.79 -12.00
C SER A 14 -16.98 -2.18 -10.53
N GLU A 15 -15.83 -1.89 -9.92
CA GLU A 15 -15.70 -1.94 -8.48
C GLU A 15 -16.75 -0.99 -7.88
N PRO A 16 -17.50 -1.40 -6.83
CA PRO A 16 -18.40 -0.48 -6.16
C PRO A 16 -17.58 0.68 -5.61
N ALA A 17 -17.94 1.90 -6.00
CA ALA A 17 -17.31 3.09 -5.46
C ALA A 17 -17.45 3.06 -3.94
N ALA A 18 -16.32 2.98 -3.24
CA ALA A 18 -16.30 3.09 -1.80
C ALA A 18 -16.95 4.43 -1.40
N PRO A 19 -17.74 4.48 -0.30
CA PRO A 19 -18.35 5.71 0.15
C PRO A 19 -17.27 6.79 0.31
N ALA A 20 -17.57 7.99 -0.16
CA ALA A 20 -16.67 9.13 -0.05
C ALA A 20 -16.55 9.51 1.44
N LEU A 21 -15.48 9.03 2.08
CA LEU A 21 -15.14 9.40 3.45
C LEU A 21 -14.75 10.88 3.48
N SER A 22 -15.21 11.59 4.50
CA SER A 22 -14.68 12.91 4.82
C SER A 22 -13.19 12.82 5.15
N HIS A 23 -12.46 13.93 5.03
CA HIS A 23 -11.03 13.95 5.31
C HIS A 23 -10.69 13.41 6.72
N ALA A 24 -11.52 13.73 7.71
CA ALA A 24 -11.36 13.26 9.09
C ALA A 24 -11.53 11.73 9.19
N GLU A 25 -12.59 11.18 8.61
CA GLU A 25 -12.84 9.72 8.59
C GLU A 25 -11.76 8.97 7.81
N GLN A 26 -11.19 9.61 6.77
CA GLN A 26 -10.10 9.05 5.99
C GLN A 26 -8.80 8.98 6.79
N LEU A 27 -8.49 10.00 7.60
CA LEU A 27 -7.36 9.98 8.53
C LEU A 27 -7.55 8.95 9.64
N GLU A 28 -8.76 8.86 10.21
CA GLU A 28 -9.07 7.90 11.27
C GLU A 28 -8.98 6.45 10.76
N ALA A 29 -9.50 6.18 9.55
CA ALA A 29 -9.35 4.89 8.90
C ALA A 29 -7.89 4.56 8.56
N LEU A 30 -7.05 5.55 8.23
CA LEU A 30 -5.62 5.36 8.06
C LEU A 30 -4.95 5.03 9.39
N HIS A 31 -5.23 5.79 10.45
CA HIS A 31 -4.67 5.56 11.77
C HIS A 31 -5.03 4.18 12.31
N ALA A 32 -6.29 3.76 12.17
CA ALA A 32 -6.75 2.42 12.55
C ALA A 32 -6.07 1.30 11.74
N ARG A 33 -5.68 1.56 10.48
CA ARG A 33 -4.90 0.61 9.67
C ARG A 33 -3.43 0.54 10.08
N GLU A 34 -2.89 1.64 10.61
CA GLU A 34 -1.52 1.70 11.11
C GLU A 34 -1.40 1.22 12.57
N GLU A 35 -2.52 1.13 13.30
CA GLU A 35 -2.58 0.61 14.66
C GLU A 35 -2.04 -0.84 14.73
N GLY A 36 -1.06 -1.06 15.61
CA GLY A 36 -0.38 -2.36 15.75
C GLY A 36 0.73 -2.64 14.73
N LYS A 37 1.07 -1.69 13.85
CA LYS A 37 2.28 -1.79 13.00
C LYS A 37 3.50 -1.20 13.69
N THR A 38 4.64 -1.83 13.48
CA THR A 38 5.95 -1.36 13.90
C THR A 38 6.43 -0.29 12.91
N VAL A 39 6.87 0.85 13.44
CA VAL A 39 7.52 1.88 12.64
C VAL A 39 8.98 1.49 12.44
N MET A 40 9.42 1.48 11.19
CA MET A 40 10.79 1.16 10.81
C MET A 40 11.39 2.27 9.95
N TYR A 41 12.69 2.45 10.09
CA TYR A 41 13.45 3.54 9.47
C TYR A 41 14.57 2.99 8.61
N HIS A 42 14.83 3.61 7.47
CA HIS A 42 16.02 3.34 6.66
C HIS A 42 16.64 4.66 6.22
N GLN A 43 17.96 4.78 6.32
CA GLN A 43 18.69 5.95 5.85
C GLN A 43 19.33 5.62 4.51
N ASP A 44 19.02 6.40 3.47
CA ASP A 44 19.66 6.23 2.16
C ASP A 44 21.09 6.80 2.13
N ALA A 45 21.78 6.60 1.00
CA ALA A 45 23.14 7.09 0.78
C ALA A 45 23.26 8.63 0.76
N TRP A 46 22.13 9.35 0.62
CA TRP A 46 22.06 10.80 0.64
C TRP A 46 21.62 11.36 2.01
N GLY A 47 21.33 10.48 2.97
CA GLY A 47 20.92 10.83 4.32
C GLY A 47 19.41 11.00 4.53
N HIS A 48 18.56 10.72 3.52
CA HIS A 48 17.11 10.78 3.70
C HIS A 48 16.60 9.61 4.53
N ILE A 49 15.64 9.89 5.40
CA ILE A 49 14.99 8.91 6.26
C ILE A 49 13.70 8.43 5.61
N GLU A 50 13.69 7.18 5.16
CA GLU A 50 12.47 6.50 4.75
C GLU A 50 11.79 5.88 5.98
N THR A 51 10.52 6.24 6.22
CA THR A 51 9.72 5.69 7.31
C THR A 51 8.67 4.74 6.77
N ARG A 52 8.57 3.54 7.34
CA ARG A 52 7.56 2.55 6.97
C ARG A 52 6.85 1.98 8.17
N PHE A 53 5.54 1.77 8.01
CA PHE A 53 4.71 1.07 8.97
C PHE A 53 4.56 -0.40 8.54
N VAL A 54 5.13 -1.29 9.33
CA VAL A 54 5.27 -2.71 9.02
C VAL A 54 4.50 -3.53 10.04
N ARG A 55 3.64 -4.45 9.58
CA ARG A 55 3.00 -5.41 10.48
C ARG A 55 4.08 -6.26 11.17
N THR A 56 3.91 -6.58 12.45
CA THR A 56 4.90 -7.29 13.30
C THR A 56 5.50 -8.53 12.63
N GLN A 57 4.67 -9.32 11.95
CA GLN A 57 5.07 -10.52 11.20
C GLN A 57 6.07 -10.27 10.05
N ASN A 58 6.14 -9.05 9.52
CA ASN A 58 7.02 -8.68 8.42
C ASN A 58 8.29 -7.94 8.87
N VAL A 59 8.43 -7.61 10.17
CA VAL A 59 9.56 -6.81 10.67
C VAL A 59 10.90 -7.42 10.27
N LYS A 60 11.10 -8.73 10.48
CA LYS A 60 12.33 -9.44 10.10
C LYS A 60 12.66 -9.34 8.60
N VAL A 61 11.65 -9.28 7.74
CA VAL A 61 11.84 -9.14 6.29
C VAL A 61 12.36 -7.75 5.96
N TRP A 62 11.90 -6.72 6.68
CA TRP A 62 12.34 -5.34 6.50
C TRP A 62 13.69 -5.08 7.17
N GLU A 63 14.00 -5.74 8.28
CA GLU A 63 15.34 -5.76 8.89
C GLU A 63 16.38 -6.30 7.90
N ALA A 64 16.07 -7.39 7.20
CA ALA A 64 16.94 -7.92 6.14
C ALA A 64 17.15 -6.97 4.96
N LYS A 65 16.25 -5.99 4.76
CA LYS A 65 16.38 -4.92 3.76
C LYS A 65 17.13 -3.69 4.28
N GLY A 66 17.62 -3.73 5.52
CA GLY A 66 18.35 -2.63 6.16
C GLY A 66 17.47 -1.63 6.91
N PHE A 67 16.16 -1.89 7.03
CA PHE A 67 15.31 -1.05 7.88
C PHE A 67 15.52 -1.42 9.35
N ILE A 68 15.62 -0.42 10.21
CA ILE A 68 15.80 -0.59 11.65
C ILE A 68 14.54 -0.15 12.40
N VAL A 69 14.20 -0.90 13.45
CA VAL A 69 13.23 -0.45 14.45
C VAL A 69 13.94 0.53 15.38
N ARG A 70 13.27 1.62 15.76
CA ARG A 70 13.75 2.51 16.82
C ARG A 70 13.11 2.15 18.15
#